data_AF-A0A7D5MSK0-F1
#
_entry.id   AF-A0A7D5MSK0-F1
#
_cell.length_a   1.000
_cell.length_b   1.000
_cell.length_c   1.000
_cell.angle_alpha   90.00
_cell.angle_beta   90.00
_cell.angle_gamma   90.00
#
_symmetry.space_group_name_H-M   'P 1'
#
loop_
_entity.id
_entity.type
_entity.pdbx_description
1 polymer ?
#
loop_
_entity_poly.entity_id
_entity_poly.type
_entity_poly.pdbx_seq_one_letter_code
_entity_poly.pdbx_strand_id
1 'polypeptide(L)' 'MKRSPCLSKEQLIRLAEIGKRIEQAYGYPMDVEWSYDPELDKFFIFQARPIRPQESKTSTHITPEK' A
#
# COMPACT_ATOMS: atom_id res chain seq x y z
N MET A 1 -6.02 23.25 8.11
CA MET A 1 -5.43 21.91 7.89
C MET A 1 -4.17 21.79 8.73
N LYS A 2 -4.06 20.80 9.63
CA LYS A 2 -2.85 20.62 10.46
C LYS A 2 -1.66 20.28 9.56
N ARG A 3 -0.52 20.95 9.78
CA ARG A 3 0.73 20.74 9.02
C ARG A 3 1.68 19.72 9.67
N SER A 4 1.30 19.16 10.81
CA SER A 4 2.08 18.15 11.52
C SER A 4 1.73 16.74 11.02
N PRO A 5 2.71 15.82 10.92
CA PRO A 5 2.44 14.40 10.71
C PRO A 5 1.44 13.85 11.73
N CYS A 6 0.59 12.92 11.31
CA CYS A 6 -0.39 12.26 12.19
C CYS A 6 0.20 11.09 13.00
N LEU A 7 1.41 10.64 12.65
CA LEU A 7 2.13 9.57 13.32
C LEU A 7 3.52 10.05 13.76
N SER A 8 4.01 9.51 14.87
CA SER A 8 5.42 9.59 15.25
C SER A 8 6.28 8.77 14.30
N LYS A 9 7.60 8.96 14.35
CA LYS A 9 8.55 8.18 13.54
C LYS A 9 8.49 6.68 13.88
N GLU A 10 8.32 6.36 15.15
CA GLU A 10 8.23 4.99 15.67
C GLU A 10 6.92 4.34 15.22
N GLN A 11 5.80 5.06 15.28
CA GLN A 11 4.52 4.60 14.74
C GLN A 11 4.59 4.34 13.23
N LEU A 12 5.25 5.23 12.49
CA LEU A 12 5.45 5.07 11.05
C LEU A 12 6.27 3.82 10.71
N ILE A 13 7.35 3.55 11.44
CA ILE A 13 8.17 2.33 11.25
C ILE A 13 7.32 1.08 11.54
N ARG A 14 6.56 1.05 12.64
CA ARG A 14 5.67 -0.07 12.98
C ARG A 14 4.62 -0.32 11.88
N LEU A 15 4.02 0.74 11.34
CA LEU A 15 3.07 0.63 10.24
C LEU A 15 3.72 0.06 8.97
N ALA A 16 4.93 0.51 8.64
CA ALA A 16 5.67 -0.01 7.49
C ALA A 16 6.03 -1.50 7.63
N GLU A 17 6.39 -1.94 8.84
CA GLU A 17 6.62 -3.35 9.14
C GLU A 17 5.34 -4.19 8.99
N ILE A 18 4.19 -3.68 9.42
CA ILE A 18 2.90 -4.33 9.21
C ILE A 18 2.62 -4.49 7.70
N GLY A 19 2.81 -3.42 6.91
CA GLY A 19 2.65 -3.46 5.46
C GLY A 19 3.54 -4.51 4.79
N LYS A 20 4.83 -4.57 5.17
CA LYS A 20 5.77 -5.60 4.67
C LYS A 20 5.32 -7.02 5.00
N ARG A 21 4.81 -7.26 6.21
CA ARG A 21 4.31 -8.58 6.61
C ARG A 21 3.08 -8.98 5.79
N ILE A 22 2.18 -8.04 5.49
CA ILE A 22 1.02 -8.29 4.64
C ILE A 22 1.48 -8.63 3.21
N GLU A 23 2.37 -7.84 2.62
CA GLU A 23 2.93 -8.12 1.29
C GLU A 23 3.59 -9.51 1.23
N GLN A 24 4.40 -9.87 2.24
CA GLN A 24 5.03 -11.20 2.33
C GLN A 24 4.01 -12.33 2.43
N ALA A 25 2.90 -12.13 3.15
CA ALA A 25 1.86 -13.14 3.32
C ALA A 25 1.09 -13.42 2.02
N TYR A 26 0.87 -12.40 1.18
CA TYR A 26 0.15 -12.55 -0.10
C TYR A 26 1.08 -12.81 -1.29
N GLY A 27 2.35 -12.43 -1.20
CA GLY A 27 3.35 -12.65 -2.25
C GLY A 27 3.34 -11.61 -3.38
N TYR A 28 2.60 -10.51 -3.24
CA TYR A 28 2.54 -9.40 -4.20
C TYR A 28 2.16 -8.08 -3.50
N PRO A 29 2.40 -6.92 -4.12
CA PRO A 29 2.09 -5.62 -3.51
C PRO A 29 0.61 -5.44 -3.17
N MET A 30 0.35 -4.96 -1.95
CA MET A 30 -0.99 -4.80 -1.39
C MET A 30 -1.32 -3.34 -1.12
N ASP A 31 -2.54 -2.93 -1.45
CA ASP A 31 -3.19 -1.72 -0.99
C ASP A 31 -3.92 -2.04 0.34
N VAL A 32 -3.64 -1.28 1.40
CA VAL A 32 -4.02 -1.62 2.79
C VAL A 32 -4.73 -0.44 3.45
N GLU A 33 -5.93 -0.69 3.96
CA GLU A 33 -6.69 0.24 4.79
C GLU A 33 -6.47 -0.07 6.27
N TRP A 34 -6.11 0.97 7.04
CA TRP A 34 -5.74 0.83 8.44
C TRP A 34 -6.19 2.03 9.28
N SER A 35 -6.29 1.82 10.60
CA SER A 35 -6.39 2.90 11.59
C SER A 35 -5.41 2.66 12.74
N TYR A 36 -5.18 3.70 13.52
CA TYR A 36 -4.39 3.63 14.75
C TYR A 36 -5.25 4.08 15.92
N ASP A 37 -5.31 3.26 16.96
CA ASP A 37 -5.96 3.56 18.23
C ASP A 37 -4.90 4.04 19.26
N PRO A 38 -4.92 5.33 19.66
CA PRO A 38 -3.97 5.86 20.63
C PRO A 38 -4.14 5.34 22.05
N GLU A 39 -5.33 4.91 22.45
CA GLU A 39 -5.59 4.38 23.79
C GLU A 39 -5.00 2.97 23.94
N LEU A 40 -5.03 2.20 22.85
CA LEU A 40 -4.51 0.84 22.82
C LEU A 40 -3.06 0.73 22.32
N ASP A 41 -2.48 1.81 21.79
CA ASP A 41 -1.19 1.84 21.05
C ASP A 41 -1.14 0.76 19.94
N LYS A 42 -2.24 0.62 19.18
CA LYS A 42 -2.40 -0.47 18.20
C LYS A 42 -2.88 0.00 16.84
N PHE A 43 -2.35 -0.66 15.81
CA PHE A 43 -2.87 -0.57 14.45
C PHE A 43 -3.91 -1.65 14.20
N PHE A 44 -4.98 -1.27 13.52
CA PHE A 44 -6.03 -2.19 13.03
C PHE A 44 -6.05 -2.16 11.51
N ILE A 45 -6.17 -3.33 10.89
CA ILE A 45 -6.24 -3.50 9.43
C ILE A 45 -7.67 -3.86 9.07
N PHE A 46 -8.29 -3.09 8.18
CA PHE A 46 -9.68 -3.30 7.75
C PHE A 46 -9.76 -4.01 6.40
N GLN A 47 -8.87 -3.66 5.48
CA GLN A 47 -8.79 -4.23 4.14
C GLN A 47 -7.33 -4.39 3.70
N ALA A 48 -7.06 -5.44 2.95
CA ALA A 48 -5.84 -5.61 2.20
C ALA A 48 -6.20 -6.24 0.85
N ARG A 49 -5.92 -5.56 -0.25
CA ARG A 49 -6.22 -6.04 -1.61
C ARG A 49 -5.03 -5.87 -2.55
N PRO A 50 -4.85 -6.75 -3.56
CA PRO A 50 -3.81 -6.58 -4.56
C PRO A 50 -3.86 -5.19 -5.21
N ILE A 51 -2.69 -4.55 -5.38
CA ILE A 51 -2.57 -3.41 -6.27
C ILE A 51 -2.78 -3.94 -7.71
N ARG A 52 -3.75 -3.38 -8.45
CA ARG A 52 -3.92 -3.72 -9.87
C ARG A 52 -2.74 -3.16 -10.65
N PRO A 53 -1.94 -3.98 -11.35
CA PRO A 53 -0.94 -3.47 -12.26
C PRO A 53 -1.64 -2.61 -13.31
N GLN A 54 -1.14 -1.40 -13.58
CA GLN A 54 -1.55 -0.71 -14.80
C GLN A 54 -0.99 -1.49 -15.97
N GLU A 55 -1.85 -1.86 -16.93
CA GLU A 55 -1.37 -2.26 -18.25
C GLU A 55 -0.61 -1.06 -18.85
N SER A 56 0.71 -1.09 -18.75
CA SER A 56 1.47 -1.55 -19.90
C SER A 56 0.83 -1.27 -21.26
N LYS A 57 0.50 -0.02 -21.66
CA LYS A 57 0.20 0.24 -23.08
C LYS A 57 1.50 0.03 -23.85
N THR A 58 1.81 -1.22 -24.17
CA THR A 58 2.78 -1.54 -25.20
C THR A 58 2.20 -0.96 -26.48
N SER A 59 2.72 0.19 -26.90
CA SER A 59 2.46 0.76 -28.22
C SER A 59 3.05 -0.21 -29.25
N THR A 60 2.33 -1.29 -29.54
CA THR A 60 2.62 -2.12 -30.70
C THR A 60 2.21 -1.29 -31.91
N HIS A 61 3.16 -0.53 -32.44
CA HIS A 61 3.05 0.09 -33.75
C HIS A 61 3.05 -1.05 -34.78
N ILE A 62 1.87 -1.61 -35.07
CA ILE A 62 1.68 -2.52 -36.21
C ILE A 62 1.53 -1.61 -37.42
N THR A 63 2.58 -1.48 -38.21
CA THR A 63 2.49 -0.89 -39.55
C THR A 63 1.77 -1.89 -40.45
N PRO A 64 0.67 -1.53 -41.14
CA PRO A 64 0.11 -2.42 -42.15
C PRO A 64 1.05 -2.44 -43.36
N GLU A 65 1.60 -3.61 -43.65
CA GLU A 65 2.31 -3.88 -44.90
C GLU A 65 1.33 -3.73 -46.08
N LYS A 66 1.79 -3.09 -47.14
CA LYS A 66 1.03 -2.78 -48.35
C LYS A 66 1.53 -3.65 -49.50
#